data_AF-A0AAI9IDX8-F1
#
_entry.id   AF-A0AAI9IDX8-F1
#
_cell.length_a   1.000
_cell.length_b   1.000
_cell.length_c   1.000
_cell.angle_alpha   90.00
_cell.angle_beta   90.00
_cell.angle_gamma   90.00
#
_symmetry.space_group_name_H-M   'P 1'
#
loop_
_entity.id
_entity.type
_entity.pdbx_description
1 polymer ?
#
loop_
_entity_poly.entity_id
_entity_poly.type
_entity_poly.pdbx_seq_one_letter_code
_entity_poly.pdbx_strand_id
1 'polypeptide(L)'
;MPRVSLEQAELNRDRIEQVSAQLFRELGVDRVSVVDLMKAAGLTHGGFYGHFKSKDELAAIACTRAFDLSRDKWEASVTQSRSPAAALGAIINRYLSPENRNAPGTACPAAMLASDVAREDEDKPVREAYRAGLEDLLDSLGALQEQGGPKTRRRHAITQLSTMVGALLLARASGTTALSDEILDAARKELLADLKESRS
;
A
#
# COMPACT_ATOMS: atom_id res chain seq x y z
N MET A 1 -22.81 28.04 -17.09
CA MET A 1 -21.51 27.66 -16.48
C MET A 1 -20.56 27.30 -17.62
N PRO A 2 -19.33 27.84 -17.67
CA PRO A 2 -18.37 27.43 -18.70
C PRO A 2 -18.08 25.93 -18.54
N ARG A 3 -18.07 25.18 -19.66
CA ARG A 3 -17.67 23.78 -19.69
C ARG A 3 -16.20 23.70 -19.29
N VAL A 4 -15.89 22.84 -18.32
CA VAL A 4 -14.51 22.49 -17.98
C VAL A 4 -13.86 21.89 -19.23
N SER A 5 -12.62 22.29 -19.56
CA SER A 5 -11.89 21.68 -20.68
C SER A 5 -11.61 20.21 -20.39
N LEU A 6 -11.41 19.39 -21.43
CA LEU A 6 -11.08 17.97 -21.25
C LEU A 6 -9.82 17.80 -20.40
N GLU A 7 -8.79 18.59 -20.67
CA GLU A 7 -7.54 18.63 -19.89
C GLU A 7 -7.80 18.94 -18.41
N GLN A 8 -8.62 19.95 -18.11
CA GLN A 8 -8.94 20.28 -16.72
C GLN A 8 -9.79 19.18 -16.05
N ALA A 9 -10.64 18.47 -16.80
CA ALA A 9 -11.40 17.35 -16.28
C ALA A 9 -10.49 16.15 -15.95
N GLU A 10 -9.47 15.89 -16.75
CA GLU A 10 -8.44 14.86 -16.49
C GLU A 10 -7.61 15.22 -15.26
N LEU A 11 -7.12 16.47 -15.16
CA LEU A 11 -6.40 16.95 -13.98
C LEU A 11 -7.22 16.83 -12.70
N ASN A 12 -8.52 17.17 -12.76
CA ASN A 12 -9.42 17.01 -11.63
C ASN A 12 -9.60 15.54 -11.24
N ARG A 13 -9.76 14.66 -12.24
CA ARG A 13 -9.92 13.22 -12.02
C ARG A 13 -8.68 12.65 -11.33
N ASP A 14 -7.49 12.93 -11.85
CA ASP A 14 -6.22 12.51 -11.26
C ASP A 14 -6.04 13.03 -9.82
N ARG A 15 -6.44 14.28 -9.57
CA ARG A 15 -6.39 14.87 -8.23
C ARG A 15 -7.31 14.13 -7.26
N ILE A 16 -8.53 13.79 -7.68
CA ILE A 16 -9.47 13.02 -6.85
C ILE A 16 -8.90 11.64 -6.54
N GLU A 17 -8.36 10.94 -7.53
CA GLU A 17 -7.74 9.61 -7.32
C GLU A 17 -6.56 9.67 -6.35
N GLN A 18 -5.66 10.64 -6.51
CA GLN A 18 -4.49 10.81 -5.64
C GLN A 18 -4.91 11.05 -4.19
N VAL A 19 -5.84 11.97 -3.98
CA VAL A 19 -6.37 12.32 -2.65
C VAL A 19 -7.10 11.12 -2.04
N SER A 20 -7.89 10.40 -2.84
CA SER A 20 -8.63 9.22 -2.37
C SER A 20 -7.70 8.09 -1.96
N ALA A 21 -6.66 7.82 -2.74
CA ALA A 21 -5.65 6.81 -2.40
C ALA A 21 -4.98 7.12 -1.05
N GLN A 22 -4.67 8.40 -0.79
CA GLN A 22 -4.12 8.83 0.49
C GLN A 22 -5.14 8.70 1.63
N LEU A 23 -6.32 9.31 1.50
CA LEU A 23 -7.32 9.37 2.57
C LEU A 23 -7.86 7.99 2.96
N PHE A 24 -8.07 7.09 2.00
CA PHE A 24 -8.50 5.73 2.32
C PHE A 24 -7.44 4.98 3.12
N ARG A 25 -6.14 5.21 2.90
CA ARG A 25 -5.10 4.59 3.74
C ARG A 25 -4.97 5.24 5.11
N GLU A 26 -5.29 6.53 5.26
CA GLU A 26 -5.24 7.25 6.53
C GLU A 26 -6.43 6.92 7.43
N LEU A 27 -7.61 6.92 6.85
CA LEU A 27 -8.87 6.93 7.59
C LEU A 27 -9.70 5.67 7.34
N GLY A 28 -9.40 4.90 6.30
CA GLY A 28 -10.17 3.73 5.90
C GLY A 28 -11.29 4.06 4.91
N VAL A 29 -11.68 3.07 4.10
CA VAL A 29 -12.63 3.28 2.98
C VAL A 29 -14.00 3.73 3.49
N ASP A 30 -14.54 3.09 4.52
CA ASP A 30 -15.88 3.37 5.03
C ASP A 30 -16.01 4.75 5.69
N ARG A 31 -14.97 5.19 6.39
CA ARG A 31 -15.00 6.44 7.17
C ARG A 31 -14.87 7.71 6.33
N VAL A 32 -14.53 7.58 5.05
CA VAL A 32 -14.31 8.72 4.16
C VAL A 32 -15.52 8.89 3.24
N SER A 33 -16.22 10.02 3.31
CA SER A 33 -17.36 10.29 2.44
C SER A 33 -16.93 10.91 1.10
N VAL A 34 -17.81 10.89 0.10
CA VAL A 34 -17.58 11.63 -1.18
C VAL A 34 -17.38 13.12 -0.92
N VAL A 35 -18.08 13.69 0.07
CA VAL A 35 -17.92 15.10 0.45
C VAL A 35 -16.49 15.36 0.96
N ASP A 36 -15.95 14.48 1.79
CA ASP A 36 -14.59 14.60 2.32
C ASP A 36 -13.54 14.52 1.20
N LEU A 37 -13.72 13.57 0.27
CA LEU A 37 -12.84 13.39 -0.90
C LEU A 37 -12.84 14.64 -1.79
N MET A 38 -14.01 15.13 -2.16
CA MET A 38 -14.14 16.29 -3.03
C MET A 38 -13.61 17.55 -2.37
N LYS A 39 -13.89 17.74 -1.07
CA LYS A 39 -13.33 18.84 -0.28
C LYS A 39 -11.80 18.79 -0.24
N ALA A 40 -11.22 17.63 0.02
CA ALA A 40 -9.77 17.45 0.05
C ALA A 40 -9.12 17.61 -1.34
N ALA A 41 -9.85 17.28 -2.41
CA ALA A 41 -9.45 17.55 -3.79
C ALA A 41 -9.60 19.04 -4.21
N GLY A 42 -10.24 19.88 -3.38
CA GLY A 42 -10.51 21.28 -3.72
C GLY A 42 -11.64 21.47 -4.73
N LEU A 43 -12.55 20.49 -4.83
CA LEU A 43 -13.61 20.42 -5.82
C LEU A 43 -14.99 20.40 -5.15
N THR A 44 -16.03 20.79 -5.91
CA THR A 44 -17.40 20.78 -5.40
C THR A 44 -17.96 19.35 -5.37
N HIS A 45 -18.82 19.05 -4.40
CA HIS A 45 -19.44 17.72 -4.27
C HIS A 45 -20.13 17.25 -5.56
N GLY A 46 -20.84 18.16 -6.25
CA GLY A 46 -21.55 17.84 -7.49
C GLY A 46 -20.65 17.43 -8.66
N GLY A 47 -19.35 17.77 -8.63
CA GLY A 47 -18.39 17.38 -9.65
C GLY A 47 -18.06 15.88 -9.64
N PHE A 48 -18.31 15.18 -8.52
CA PHE A 48 -17.92 13.78 -8.35
C PHE A 48 -18.53 12.88 -9.43
N TYR A 49 -19.84 12.99 -9.63
CA TYR A 49 -20.59 12.15 -10.57
C TYR A 49 -20.31 12.48 -12.05
N GLY A 50 -19.56 13.56 -12.32
CA GLY A 50 -18.98 13.82 -13.63
C GLY A 50 -17.69 13.03 -13.91
N HIS A 51 -17.05 12.49 -12.88
CA HIS A 51 -15.78 11.75 -12.97
C HIS A 51 -15.90 10.26 -12.63
N PHE A 52 -16.76 9.90 -11.67
CA PHE A 52 -16.90 8.53 -11.16
C PHE A 52 -18.37 8.16 -11.01
N LYS A 53 -18.71 6.89 -11.26
CA LYS A 53 -20.09 6.38 -11.14
C LYS A 53 -20.48 6.15 -9.68
N SER A 54 -19.54 5.74 -8.84
CA SER A 54 -19.77 5.46 -7.43
C SER A 54 -18.50 5.63 -6.59
N LYS A 55 -18.69 5.71 -5.27
CA LYS A 55 -17.58 5.65 -4.31
C LYS A 55 -16.84 4.30 -4.39
N ASP A 56 -17.56 3.20 -4.62
CA ASP A 56 -16.96 1.87 -4.73
C ASP A 56 -16.03 1.74 -5.93
N GLU A 57 -16.40 2.32 -7.08
CA GLU A 57 -15.51 2.41 -8.25
C GLU A 57 -14.24 3.20 -7.92
N LEU A 58 -14.39 4.36 -7.28
CA LEU A 58 -13.25 5.17 -6.85
C LEU A 58 -12.38 4.45 -5.80
N ALA A 59 -12.97 3.70 -4.88
CA ALA A 59 -12.23 2.91 -3.90
C ALA A 59 -11.34 1.86 -4.57
N ALA A 60 -11.84 1.18 -5.62
CA ALA A 60 -11.04 0.25 -6.40
C ALA A 60 -9.90 0.95 -7.14
N ILE A 61 -10.17 2.07 -7.82
CA ILE A 61 -9.15 2.87 -8.53
C ILE A 61 -8.07 3.37 -7.56
N ALA A 62 -8.48 3.93 -6.43
CA ALA A 62 -7.59 4.42 -5.39
C ALA A 62 -6.76 3.29 -4.75
N CYS A 63 -7.33 2.10 -4.61
CA CYS A 63 -6.64 0.89 -4.15
C CYS A 63 -5.55 0.48 -5.16
N THR A 64 -5.89 0.34 -6.45
CA THR A 64 -4.89 0.04 -7.50
C THR A 64 -3.75 1.05 -7.49
N ARG A 65 -4.09 2.35 -7.50
CA ARG A 65 -3.09 3.43 -7.44
C ARG A 65 -2.20 3.35 -6.20
N ALA A 66 -2.75 2.93 -5.06
CA ALA A 66 -1.99 2.72 -3.83
C ALA A 66 -0.93 1.62 -3.96
N PHE A 67 -1.30 0.52 -4.62
CA PHE A 67 -0.40 -0.60 -4.88
C PHE A 67 0.67 -0.21 -5.88
N ASP A 68 0.31 0.50 -6.95
CA ASP A 68 1.24 1.04 -7.94
C ASP A 68 2.31 1.91 -7.27
N LEU A 69 1.90 2.88 -6.44
CA LEU A 69 2.83 3.72 -5.68
C LEU A 69 3.73 2.95 -4.71
N SER A 70 3.29 1.78 -4.23
CA SER A 70 4.11 0.92 -3.38
C SER A 70 5.12 0.11 -4.20
N ARG A 71 4.72 -0.36 -5.39
CA ARG A 71 5.63 -1.01 -6.35
C ARG A 71 6.70 -0.04 -6.82
N ASP A 72 6.36 1.19 -7.17
CA ASP A 72 7.35 2.20 -7.60
C ASP A 72 8.42 2.44 -6.53
N LYS A 73 8.04 2.45 -5.24
CA LYS A 73 8.98 2.59 -4.12
C LYS A 73 9.89 1.37 -3.99
N TRP A 74 9.37 0.18 -4.23
CA TRP A 74 10.15 -1.06 -4.19
C TRP A 74 11.08 -1.13 -5.38
N GLU A 75 10.61 -0.83 -6.58
CA GLU A 75 11.43 -0.73 -7.80
C GLU A 75 12.57 0.26 -7.62
N ALA A 76 12.30 1.46 -7.08
CA ALA A 76 13.35 2.42 -6.75
C ALA A 76 14.40 1.84 -5.79
N SER A 77 13.97 1.02 -4.81
CA SER A 77 14.89 0.32 -3.90
C SER A 77 15.72 -0.74 -4.62
N VAL A 78 15.16 -1.41 -5.63
CA VAL A 78 15.87 -2.35 -6.49
C VAL A 78 16.92 -1.62 -7.34
N THR A 79 16.53 -0.57 -8.05
CA THR A 79 17.42 0.21 -8.93
C THR A 79 18.60 0.83 -8.18
N GLN A 80 18.40 1.23 -6.93
CA GLN A 80 19.44 1.85 -6.10
C GLN A 80 20.34 0.84 -5.37
N SER A 81 20.01 -0.45 -5.41
CA SER A 81 20.70 -1.49 -4.66
C SER A 81 21.68 -2.27 -5.54
N ARG A 82 22.75 -2.77 -4.91
CA ARG A 82 23.81 -3.53 -5.60
C ARG A 82 23.48 -5.00 -5.83
N SER A 83 22.45 -5.52 -5.18
CA SER A 83 21.99 -6.91 -5.32
C SER A 83 20.52 -7.05 -4.89
N PRO A 84 19.84 -8.14 -5.30
CA PRO A 84 18.48 -8.45 -4.84
C PRO A 84 18.36 -8.51 -3.31
N ALA A 85 19.32 -9.15 -2.62
CA ALA A 85 19.34 -9.20 -1.16
C ALA A 85 19.48 -7.81 -0.51
N ALA A 86 20.29 -6.91 -1.10
CA ALA A 86 20.42 -5.54 -0.62
C ALA A 86 19.12 -4.74 -0.83
N ALA A 87 18.44 -4.94 -1.97
CA ALA A 87 17.15 -4.33 -2.25
C ALA A 87 16.07 -4.79 -1.27
N LEU A 88 16.00 -6.10 -1.01
CA LEU A 88 15.07 -6.67 -0.05
C LEU A 88 15.33 -6.15 1.37
N GLY A 89 16.60 -6.07 1.78
CA GLY A 89 16.99 -5.45 3.04
C GLY A 89 16.57 -3.97 3.12
N ALA A 90 16.72 -3.20 2.05
CA ALA A 90 16.27 -1.81 2.00
C ALA A 90 14.74 -1.68 2.11
N ILE A 91 14.00 -2.55 1.42
CA ILE A 91 12.53 -2.62 1.50
C ILE A 91 12.09 -2.93 2.94
N ILE A 92 12.65 -3.97 3.58
CA ILE A 92 12.32 -4.35 4.97
C ILE A 92 12.59 -3.19 5.93
N ASN A 93 13.77 -2.57 5.84
CA ASN A 93 14.16 -1.46 6.71
C ASN A 93 13.20 -0.28 6.59
N ARG A 94 12.84 0.10 5.35
CA ARG A 94 11.91 1.21 5.09
C ARG A 94 10.48 0.87 5.50
N TYR A 95 10.04 -0.38 5.27
CA TYR A 95 8.69 -0.81 5.61
C TYR A 95 8.46 -0.80 7.13
N LEU A 96 9.44 -1.30 7.89
CA LEU A 96 9.34 -1.43 9.35
C LEU A 96 9.90 -0.21 10.10
N SER A 97 9.86 0.99 9.52
CA SER A 97 10.42 2.19 10.14
C SER A 97 9.37 3.00 10.92
N PRO A 98 9.77 3.78 11.95
CA PRO A 98 8.89 4.72 12.62
C PRO A 98 8.24 5.73 11.67
N GLU A 99 8.97 6.17 10.63
CA GLU A 99 8.46 7.07 9.60
C GLU A 99 7.29 6.43 8.84
N ASN A 100 7.42 5.17 8.43
CA ASN A 100 6.34 4.45 7.74
C ASN A 100 5.17 4.12 8.67
N ARG A 101 5.44 3.82 9.95
CA ARG A 101 4.39 3.67 10.99
C ARG A 101 3.56 4.95 11.08
N ASN A 102 4.23 6.10 11.13
CA ASN A 102 3.61 7.40 11.38
C ASN A 102 3.00 8.06 10.12
N ALA A 103 3.19 7.48 8.94
CA ALA A 103 2.69 8.02 7.67
C ALA A 103 1.69 7.07 6.96
N PRO A 104 0.54 6.74 7.57
CA PRO A 104 -0.41 5.76 7.03
C PRO A 104 -0.86 6.11 5.61
N GLY A 105 -1.05 7.40 5.30
CA GLY A 105 -1.42 7.87 3.96
C GLY A 105 -0.40 7.58 2.86
N THR A 106 0.82 7.15 3.21
CA THR A 106 1.84 6.75 2.24
C THR A 106 2.36 5.32 2.46
N ALA A 107 1.87 4.64 3.50
CA ALA A 107 2.24 3.27 3.81
C ALA A 107 1.64 2.29 2.79
N CYS A 108 2.16 1.06 2.79
CA CYS A 108 1.70 0.00 1.89
C CYS A 108 0.19 -0.28 2.09
N PRO A 109 -0.62 -0.30 1.01
CA PRO A 109 -2.05 -0.57 1.11
C PRO A 109 -2.36 -1.97 1.65
N ALA A 110 -1.46 -2.94 1.47
CA ALA A 110 -1.62 -4.27 2.04
C ALA A 110 -1.69 -4.25 3.58
N ALA A 111 -1.14 -3.23 4.24
CA ALA A 111 -1.29 -3.06 5.68
C ALA A 111 -2.41 -2.08 6.06
N MET A 112 -2.74 -1.11 5.20
CA MET A 112 -3.70 -0.05 5.54
C MET A 112 -5.14 -0.39 5.16
N LEU A 113 -5.35 -1.19 4.11
CA LEU A 113 -6.67 -1.45 3.53
C LEU A 113 -7.16 -2.87 3.77
N ALA A 114 -6.29 -3.80 4.22
CA ALA A 114 -6.64 -5.21 4.36
C ALA A 114 -7.91 -5.44 5.18
N SER A 115 -8.03 -4.81 6.35
CA SER A 115 -9.18 -4.98 7.23
C SER A 115 -10.46 -4.34 6.68
N ASP A 116 -10.34 -3.23 5.95
CA ASP A 116 -11.49 -2.57 5.32
C ASP A 116 -12.00 -3.42 4.17
N VAL A 117 -11.12 -3.81 3.25
CA VAL A 117 -11.45 -4.68 2.11
C VAL A 117 -11.99 -6.03 2.59
N ALA A 118 -11.49 -6.58 3.70
CA ALA A 118 -12.00 -7.83 4.26
C ALA A 118 -13.44 -7.74 4.79
N ARG A 119 -13.97 -6.54 5.08
CA ARG A 119 -15.35 -6.32 5.53
C ARG A 119 -16.33 -6.05 4.39
N GLU A 120 -15.82 -5.73 3.21
CA GLU A 120 -16.64 -5.48 2.02
C GLU A 120 -17.20 -6.78 1.43
N ASP A 121 -18.33 -6.71 0.75
CA ASP A 121 -18.88 -7.86 0.01
C ASP A 121 -17.89 -8.35 -1.07
N GLU A 122 -17.88 -9.66 -1.36
CA GLU A 122 -16.90 -10.27 -2.27
C GLU A 122 -16.97 -9.74 -3.71
N ASP A 123 -18.15 -9.28 -4.15
CA ASP A 123 -18.42 -8.77 -5.49
C ASP A 123 -18.04 -7.29 -5.67
N LYS A 124 -17.66 -6.58 -4.60
CA LYS A 124 -17.23 -5.18 -4.70
C LYS A 124 -15.89 -5.06 -5.43
N PRO A 125 -15.73 -4.07 -6.33
CA PRO A 125 -14.55 -3.95 -7.19
C PRO A 125 -13.24 -3.75 -6.42
N VAL A 126 -13.30 -3.24 -5.18
CA VAL A 126 -12.12 -3.05 -4.32
C VAL A 126 -11.49 -4.38 -3.90
N ARG A 127 -12.25 -5.47 -3.79
CA ARG A 127 -11.74 -6.82 -3.47
C ARG A 127 -10.77 -7.31 -4.55
N GLU A 128 -11.14 -7.14 -5.81
CA GLU A 128 -10.29 -7.54 -6.94
C GLU A 128 -9.08 -6.62 -7.09
N ALA A 129 -9.27 -5.31 -6.98
CA ALA A 129 -8.16 -4.34 -7.01
C ALA A 129 -7.10 -4.65 -5.92
N TYR A 130 -7.57 -4.97 -4.71
CA TYR A 130 -6.68 -5.37 -3.61
C TYR A 130 -5.96 -6.69 -3.89
N ARG A 131 -6.67 -7.70 -4.40
CA ARG A 131 -6.09 -9.01 -4.72
C ARG A 131 -5.01 -8.88 -5.80
N ALA A 132 -5.31 -8.21 -6.90
CA ALA A 132 -4.37 -8.00 -7.99
C ALA A 132 -3.12 -7.24 -7.51
N GLY A 133 -3.30 -6.14 -6.78
CA GLY A 133 -2.17 -5.38 -6.23
C GLY A 133 -1.34 -6.19 -5.23
N LEU A 134 -1.98 -7.05 -4.42
CA LEU A 134 -1.27 -7.93 -3.50
C LEU A 134 -0.44 -8.98 -4.25
N GLU A 135 -0.99 -9.58 -5.31
CA GLU A 135 -0.26 -10.51 -6.17
C GLU A 135 0.98 -9.84 -6.78
N ASP A 136 0.86 -8.63 -7.31
CA ASP A 136 2.00 -7.90 -7.89
C ASP A 136 3.11 -7.63 -6.87
N LEU A 137 2.75 -7.30 -5.62
CA LEU A 137 3.74 -7.13 -4.54
C LEU A 137 4.41 -8.47 -4.22
N LEU A 138 3.64 -9.56 -4.13
CA LEU A 138 4.20 -10.88 -3.87
C LEU A 138 5.15 -11.33 -4.97
N ASP A 139 4.83 -11.05 -6.23
CA ASP A 139 5.69 -11.34 -7.37
C ASP A 139 6.97 -10.47 -7.33
N SER A 140 6.85 -9.19 -6.98
CA SER A 140 7.99 -8.29 -6.79
C SER A 140 8.94 -8.79 -5.68
N LEU A 141 8.41 -9.23 -4.54
CA LEU A 141 9.22 -9.83 -3.47
C LEU A 141 9.80 -11.19 -3.86
N GLY A 142 9.03 -11.98 -4.60
CA GLY A 142 9.45 -13.28 -5.11
C GLY A 142 10.63 -13.17 -6.08
N ALA A 143 10.66 -12.13 -6.91
CA ALA A 143 11.76 -11.83 -7.83
C ALA A 143 13.06 -11.46 -7.12
N LEU A 144 13.00 -11.00 -5.87
CA LEU A 144 14.17 -10.66 -5.06
C LEU A 144 14.76 -11.85 -4.30
N GLN A 145 14.08 -13.00 -4.28
CA GLN A 145 14.60 -14.20 -3.62
C GLN A 145 15.63 -14.89 -4.52
N GLU A 146 16.85 -15.05 -4.02
CA GLU A 146 17.95 -15.66 -4.77
C GLU A 146 17.93 -17.20 -4.70
N GLN A 147 17.28 -17.78 -3.68
CA GLN A 147 17.27 -19.22 -3.43
C GLN A 147 15.92 -19.89 -3.71
N GLY A 148 16.00 -21.14 -4.17
CA GLY A 148 14.85 -22.02 -4.36
C GLY A 148 14.08 -21.81 -5.67
N GLY A 149 13.24 -22.78 -6.00
CA GLY A 149 12.34 -22.71 -7.16
C GLY A 149 11.16 -21.75 -6.94
N PRO A 150 10.35 -21.49 -7.98
CA PRO A 150 9.26 -20.50 -7.93
C PRO A 150 8.31 -20.63 -6.73
N LYS A 151 7.92 -21.87 -6.38
CA LYS A 151 7.05 -22.14 -5.22
C LYS A 151 7.69 -21.73 -3.88
N THR A 152 8.98 -22.00 -3.72
CA THR A 152 9.73 -21.64 -2.52
C THR A 152 9.86 -20.13 -2.40
N ARG A 153 10.25 -19.45 -3.50
CA ARG A 153 10.35 -17.98 -3.54
C ARG A 153 9.03 -17.30 -3.19
N ARG A 154 7.93 -17.78 -3.76
CA ARG A 154 6.59 -17.28 -3.46
C ARG A 154 6.20 -17.48 -1.98
N ARG A 155 6.51 -18.65 -1.41
CA ARG A 155 6.27 -18.90 0.03
C ARG A 155 7.06 -17.93 0.92
N HIS A 156 8.33 -17.66 0.59
CA HIS A 156 9.13 -16.67 1.31
C HIS A 156 8.55 -15.27 1.18
N ALA A 157 8.17 -14.84 -0.05
CA ALA A 157 7.53 -13.55 -0.28
C ALA A 157 6.25 -13.38 0.55
N ILE A 158 5.38 -14.40 0.59
CA ILE A 158 4.15 -14.39 1.41
C ILE A 158 4.49 -14.24 2.91
N THR A 159 5.47 -15.00 3.39
CA THR A 159 5.89 -14.96 4.81
C THR A 159 6.45 -13.60 5.18
N GLN A 160 7.33 -13.05 4.34
CA GLN A 160 7.96 -11.75 4.56
C GLN A 160 6.93 -10.62 4.53
N LEU A 161 6.05 -10.60 3.52
CA LEU A 161 5.01 -9.58 3.42
C LEU A 161 4.03 -9.65 4.59
N SER A 162 3.60 -10.86 4.98
CA SER A 162 2.69 -11.05 6.12
C SER A 162 3.32 -10.55 7.42
N THR A 163 4.61 -10.84 7.64
CA THR A 163 5.37 -10.38 8.80
C THR A 163 5.50 -8.86 8.81
N MET A 164 5.87 -8.26 7.68
CA MET A 164 5.98 -6.80 7.54
C MET A 164 4.64 -6.10 7.80
N VAL A 165 3.57 -6.58 7.18
CA VAL A 165 2.20 -6.06 7.33
C VAL A 165 1.74 -6.15 8.78
N GLY A 166 1.86 -7.35 9.39
CA GLY A 166 1.42 -7.60 10.75
C GLY A 166 2.18 -6.76 11.77
N ALA A 167 3.50 -6.71 11.67
CA ALA A 167 4.33 -5.91 12.57
C ALA A 167 4.02 -4.41 12.46
N LEU A 168 3.88 -3.87 11.24
CA LEU A 168 3.53 -2.47 11.04
C LEU A 168 2.14 -2.12 11.60
N LEU A 169 1.16 -3.03 11.42
CA LEU A 169 -0.19 -2.85 11.92
C LEU A 169 -0.22 -2.85 13.45
N LEU A 170 0.40 -3.84 14.09
CA LEU A 170 0.46 -3.97 15.55
C LEU A 170 1.24 -2.82 16.20
N ALA A 171 2.37 -2.43 15.60
CA ALA A 171 3.15 -1.28 16.03
C ALA A 171 2.31 -0.01 16.00
N ARG A 172 1.63 0.27 14.88
CA ARG A 172 0.77 1.46 14.77
C ARG A 172 -0.38 1.44 15.78
N ALA A 173 -1.05 0.30 15.94
CA ALA A 173 -2.14 0.16 16.90
C ALA A 173 -1.68 0.38 18.36
N SER A 174 -0.40 0.14 18.65
CA SER A 174 0.23 0.35 19.95
C SER A 174 0.70 1.79 20.20
N GLY A 175 0.51 2.70 19.24
CA GLY A 175 0.91 4.11 19.33
C GLY A 175 2.42 4.34 19.32
N THR A 176 2.88 5.54 19.70
CA THR A 176 4.32 5.86 19.83
C THR A 176 4.85 5.43 21.20
N THR A 177 4.84 4.12 21.44
CA THR A 177 5.27 3.49 22.69
C THR A 177 6.54 2.65 22.49
N ALA A 178 7.24 2.31 23.58
CA ALA A 178 8.39 1.40 23.54
C ALA A 178 8.04 0.04 22.91
N LEU A 179 6.85 -0.50 23.22
CA LEU A 179 6.34 -1.72 22.61
C LEU A 179 6.19 -1.59 21.09
N SER A 180 5.72 -0.45 20.60
CA SER A 180 5.61 -0.25 19.15
C SER A 180 6.97 -0.28 18.46
N ASP A 181 7.99 0.33 19.06
CA ASP A 181 9.33 0.31 18.47
C ASP A 181 9.95 -1.08 18.55
N GLU A 182 9.71 -1.80 19.65
CA GLU A 182 10.12 -3.20 19.84
C GLU A 182 9.51 -4.13 18.79
N ILE A 183 8.21 -4.02 18.51
CA ILE A 183 7.52 -4.82 17.47
C ILE A 183 8.19 -4.61 16.10
N LEU A 184 8.44 -3.36 15.71
CA LEU A 184 9.08 -3.05 14.43
C LEU A 184 10.51 -3.61 14.36
N ASP A 185 11.27 -3.45 15.44
CA ASP A 185 12.66 -3.90 15.51
C ASP A 185 12.79 -5.43 15.52
N ALA A 186 11.93 -6.13 16.28
CA ALA A 186 11.92 -7.59 16.33
C ALA A 186 11.65 -8.19 14.94
N ALA A 187 10.58 -7.74 14.27
CA ALA A 187 10.24 -8.22 12.93
C ALA A 187 11.34 -7.89 11.91
N ARG A 188 11.93 -6.69 11.98
CA ARG A 188 13.03 -6.29 11.10
C ARG A 188 14.27 -7.17 11.31
N LYS A 189 14.67 -7.42 12.56
CA LYS A 189 15.84 -8.23 12.87
C LYS A 189 15.69 -9.66 12.36
N GLU A 190 14.53 -10.27 12.58
CA GLU A 190 14.24 -11.63 12.11
C GLU A 190 14.33 -11.71 10.58
N LEU A 191 13.60 -10.83 9.89
CA LEU A 191 13.59 -10.81 8.42
C LEU A 191 14.98 -10.53 7.83
N LEU A 192 15.81 -9.71 8.46
CA LEU A 192 17.17 -9.44 8.01
C LEU A 192 18.16 -10.56 8.34
N ALA A 193 17.90 -11.35 9.39
CA ALA A 193 18.69 -12.53 9.73
C ALA A 193 18.48 -13.63 8.69
N ASP A 194 17.23 -13.90 8.31
CA ASP A 194 16.86 -14.84 7.24
C ASP A 194 17.60 -14.57 5.93
N LEU A 195 17.79 -13.28 5.57
CA LEU A 195 18.54 -12.90 4.37
C LEU A 195 20.04 -13.22 4.44
N LYS A 196 20.62 -13.29 5.63
CA LYS A 196 22.04 -13.64 5.82
C LYS A 196 22.22 -15.15 5.79
N GLU A 197 21.28 -15.89 6.39
CA GLU A 197 21.30 -17.35 6.38
C GLU A 197 21.07 -17.91 4.98
N SER A 198 20.18 -17.28 4.17
CA SER A 198 20.00 -17.60 2.76
C SER A 198 21.18 -17.22 1.85
N ARG A 199 22.32 -16.81 2.41
CA ARG A 199 23.56 -16.54 1.66
C ARG A 199 24.72 -17.44 2.09
N SER A 200 24.55 -18.17 3.19
CA SER A 200 25.54 -19.13 3.72
C SER A 200 25.28 -20.52 3.13
#